data_AF-A0A064CN80-F1
#
_entry.id   AF-A0A064CN80-F1
#
_cell.length_a   1.000
_cell.length_b   1.000
_cell.length_c   1.000
_cell.angle_alpha   90.00
_cell.angle_beta   90.00
_cell.angle_gamma   90.00
#
_symmetry.space_group_name_H-M   'P 1'
#
loop_
_entity.id
_entity.type
_entity.pdbx_description
1 polymer ?
#
loop_
_entity_poly.entity_id
_entity_poly.type
_entity_poly.pdbx_seq_one_letter_code
_entity_poly.pdbx_strand_id
1 'polypeptide(L)'
;MPRLPRRITSDLTAVVAGLESKLTERRRDLKVQLGAFRGVHVVVYRGYVADDIAKVRVRVMETPELPGDSRIPYWDVAQSNVRRHATLSIVGAEVELRVGEHRAIEVTDSHGFANFSLPVPKLRVGWHTAEAVAEAMGDDEPAVGTGWVMKPSLAAPYLVISDIDDTILLTGLTEGVAMVARTLLHAVEQRSAIPGMAPFYRGLARGVESRTGNRRAEPTFFYVSTGSWSFYSMLEQFVELRAFPPGPMFLTDWGPTERYLRRSGAEHKRAAVRRLFAAYPRMHFVVIGDSGQRDPLIYEEVAREFPGRVLAAIIRQVGADDDERNVSLRDHAQTLRDEGIPMHLVADAGQAAELAYGLRLCDEDTVAETGAELNG
;
A
#
# COMPACT_ATOMS: atom_id res chain seq x y z
N MET A 1 24.93 -21.67 18.75
CA MET A 1 24.31 -20.73 19.71
C MET A 1 22.99 -21.34 20.17
N PRO A 2 22.77 -21.54 21.48
CA PRO A 2 21.58 -22.21 21.97
C PRO A 2 20.37 -21.28 21.80
N ARG A 3 19.29 -21.80 21.19
CA ARG A 3 18.01 -21.11 21.03
C ARG A 3 17.35 -20.99 22.40
N LEU A 4 17.11 -19.75 22.85
CA LEU A 4 16.33 -19.46 24.05
C LEU A 4 14.90 -20.06 23.94
N PRO A 5 14.32 -20.57 25.04
CA PRO A 5 12.97 -21.13 25.04
C PRO A 5 11.91 -20.04 24.74
N ARG A 6 11.01 -20.32 23.79
CA ARG A 6 9.88 -19.45 23.36
C ARG A 6 9.01 -18.86 24.49
N ARG A 7 9.02 -19.43 25.70
CA ARG A 7 8.23 -18.96 26.85
C ARG A 7 8.85 -17.78 27.59
N ILE A 8 10.17 -17.61 27.58
CA ILE A 8 10.82 -16.51 28.31
C ILE A 8 10.66 -15.18 27.54
N THR A 9 10.60 -15.27 26.20
CA THR A 9 10.39 -14.12 25.32
C THR A 9 8.98 -13.54 25.41
N SER A 10 7.94 -14.33 25.69
CA SER A 10 6.56 -13.84 25.84
C SER A 10 6.35 -13.06 27.12
N ASP A 11 6.96 -13.51 28.22
CA ASP A 11 6.79 -12.85 29.53
C ASP A 11 7.51 -11.51 29.57
N LEU A 12 8.71 -11.43 28.98
CA LEU A 12 9.45 -10.16 28.83
C LEU A 12 8.72 -9.17 27.91
N THR A 13 8.12 -9.64 26.81
CA THR A 13 7.34 -8.77 25.91
C THR A 13 6.05 -8.27 26.57
N ALA A 14 5.37 -9.12 27.34
CA ALA A 14 4.18 -8.71 28.11
C ALA A 14 4.52 -7.66 29.19
N VAL A 15 5.64 -7.82 29.90
CA VAL A 15 6.09 -6.85 30.92
C VAL A 15 6.47 -5.51 30.28
N VAL A 16 7.16 -5.52 29.14
CA VAL A 16 7.51 -4.30 28.39
C VAL A 16 6.25 -3.61 27.85
N ALA A 17 5.33 -4.36 27.25
CA ALA A 17 4.06 -3.81 26.76
C ALA A 17 3.22 -3.19 27.90
N GLY A 18 3.19 -3.83 29.07
CA GLY A 18 2.52 -3.28 30.25
C GLY A 18 3.17 -2.00 30.81
N LEU A 19 4.48 -1.82 30.65
CA LEU A 19 5.19 -0.58 31.01
C LEU A 19 4.92 0.54 30.00
N GLU A 20 4.92 0.23 28.71
CA GLU A 20 4.62 1.20 27.65
C GLU A 20 3.17 1.66 27.65
N SER A 21 2.23 0.75 27.95
CA SER A 21 0.82 1.07 28.17
C SER A 21 0.66 2.05 29.33
N LYS A 22 1.27 1.77 30.50
CA LYS A 22 1.26 2.70 31.66
C LYS A 22 1.91 4.06 31.37
N LEU A 23 2.94 4.11 30.54
CA LEU A 23 3.56 5.37 30.11
C LEU A 23 2.63 6.16 29.18
N THR A 24 1.91 5.47 28.30
CA THR A 24 0.91 6.06 27.42
C THR A 24 -0.26 6.60 28.22
N GLU A 25 -0.79 5.84 29.18
CA GLU A 25 -1.81 6.29 30.14
C GLU A 25 -1.36 7.56 30.86
N ARG A 26 -0.16 7.59 31.45
CA ARG A 26 0.36 8.79 32.14
C ARG A 26 0.49 10.01 31.23
N ARG A 27 0.94 9.83 29.98
CA ARG A 27 1.04 10.92 29.01
C ARG A 27 -0.34 11.43 28.60
N ARG A 28 -1.29 10.51 28.43
CA ARG A 28 -2.69 10.84 28.19
C ARG A 28 -3.27 11.61 29.37
N ASP A 29 -3.17 11.10 30.59
CA ASP A 29 -3.68 11.74 31.80
C ASP A 29 -3.11 13.15 31.98
N LEU A 30 -1.80 13.32 31.72
CA LEU A 30 -1.17 14.64 31.72
C LEU A 30 -1.79 15.56 30.66
N LYS A 31 -2.00 15.08 29.43
CA LYS A 31 -2.66 15.87 28.39
C LYS A 31 -4.12 16.19 28.72
N VAL A 32 -4.85 15.26 29.32
CA VAL A 32 -6.24 15.46 29.77
C VAL A 32 -6.29 16.52 30.87
N GLN A 33 -5.42 16.42 31.88
CA GLN A 33 -5.28 17.44 32.94
C GLN A 33 -4.90 18.81 32.39
N LEU A 34 -4.08 18.86 31.35
CA LEU A 34 -3.69 20.09 30.66
C LEU A 34 -4.75 20.57 29.64
N GLY A 35 -5.88 19.88 29.47
CA GLY A 35 -6.91 20.21 28.47
C GLY A 35 -6.46 20.06 27.02
N ALA A 36 -5.35 19.37 26.77
CA ALA A 36 -4.78 19.11 25.44
C ALA A 36 -5.24 17.77 24.84
N PHE A 37 -5.96 16.95 25.63
CA PHE A 37 -6.68 15.72 25.28
C PHE A 37 -7.65 15.86 24.09
N ARG A 38 -7.48 15.20 22.92
CA ARG A 38 -8.44 15.36 21.77
C ARG A 38 -9.32 14.15 21.47
N GLY A 39 -9.30 13.15 22.35
CA GLY A 39 -9.99 11.89 22.14
C GLY A 39 -9.18 10.92 21.27
N VAL A 40 -9.78 9.77 21.04
CA VAL A 40 -9.17 8.65 20.32
C VAL A 40 -9.74 8.58 18.91
N HIS A 41 -8.86 8.34 17.94
CA HIS A 41 -9.18 8.15 16.54
C HIS A 41 -8.71 6.77 16.07
N VAL A 42 -9.60 6.05 15.41
CA VAL A 42 -9.35 4.71 14.88
C VAL A 42 -9.33 4.76 13.36
N VAL A 43 -8.22 4.37 12.77
CA VAL A 43 -8.04 4.26 11.32
C VAL A 43 -8.02 2.80 10.94
N VAL A 44 -8.95 2.38 10.08
CA VAL A 44 -8.99 1.01 9.53
C VAL A 44 -8.42 1.04 8.11
N TYR A 45 -7.21 0.51 7.94
CA TYR A 45 -6.58 0.46 6.63
C TYR A 45 -7.22 -0.60 5.74
N ARG A 46 -7.25 -0.35 4.43
CA ARG A 46 -7.74 -1.30 3.42
C ARG A 46 -7.08 -2.66 3.59
N GLY A 47 -7.87 -3.65 3.99
CA GLY A 47 -7.46 -5.03 4.17
C GLY A 47 -7.72 -5.89 2.95
N TYR A 48 -7.31 -7.14 3.02
CA TYR A 48 -7.55 -8.14 1.98
C TYR A 48 -7.83 -9.52 2.54
N VAL A 49 -8.53 -10.36 1.79
CA VAL A 49 -8.79 -11.75 2.15
C VAL A 49 -7.91 -12.69 1.33
N ALA A 50 -7.13 -13.51 2.03
CA ALA A 50 -6.40 -14.63 1.44
C ALA A 50 -6.66 -15.89 2.28
N ASP A 51 -6.95 -17.01 1.60
CA ASP A 51 -7.26 -18.30 2.24
C ASP A 51 -8.36 -18.19 3.31
N ASP A 52 -9.44 -17.45 2.98
CA ASP A 52 -10.54 -17.13 3.89
C ASP A 52 -10.10 -16.46 5.21
N ILE A 53 -8.94 -15.82 5.24
CA ILE A 53 -8.46 -14.99 6.35
C ILE A 53 -8.37 -13.53 5.89
N ALA A 54 -9.17 -12.66 6.51
CA ALA A 54 -9.06 -11.23 6.36
C ALA A 54 -7.83 -10.72 7.12
N LYS A 55 -6.92 -10.08 6.39
CA LYS A 55 -5.76 -9.36 6.90
C LYS A 55 -6.12 -7.88 6.93
N VAL A 56 -6.28 -7.32 8.13
CA VAL A 56 -6.66 -5.92 8.34
C VAL A 56 -5.71 -5.31 9.35
N ARG A 57 -5.22 -4.11 9.05
CA ARG A 57 -4.43 -3.32 10.00
C ARG A 57 -5.29 -2.17 10.48
N VAL A 58 -5.32 -1.96 11.79
CA VAL A 58 -6.00 -0.85 12.44
C VAL A 58 -4.97 -0.04 13.19
N ARG A 59 -5.09 1.28 13.19
CA ARG A 59 -4.29 2.18 14.02
C ARG A 59 -5.18 2.95 14.98
N VAL A 60 -4.79 2.96 16.25
CA VAL A 60 -5.41 3.77 17.29
C VAL A 60 -4.43 4.85 17.71
N MET A 61 -4.85 6.10 17.58
CA MET A 61 -4.05 7.28 17.85
C MET A 61 -4.93 8.35 18.47
N GLU A 62 -4.32 9.35 19.10
CA GLU A 62 -5.04 10.56 19.50
C GLU A 62 -5.66 11.24 18.25
N THR A 63 -6.76 11.98 18.41
CA THR A 63 -7.35 12.71 17.28
C THR A 63 -6.39 13.80 16.79
N PRO A 64 -6.01 13.81 15.50
CA PRO A 64 -5.13 14.84 14.96
C PRO A 64 -5.84 16.21 14.89
N GLU A 65 -5.07 17.29 15.04
CA GLU A 65 -5.56 18.66 14.86
C GLU A 65 -5.88 18.91 13.37
N LEU A 66 -7.16 19.12 13.04
CA LEU A 66 -7.56 19.64 11.74
C LEU A 66 -7.55 21.17 11.80
N PRO A 67 -6.91 21.89 10.86
CA PRO A 67 -7.06 23.34 10.79
C PRO A 67 -8.54 23.68 10.62
N GLY A 68 -9.04 24.59 11.46
CA GLY A 68 -10.40 25.11 11.36
C GLY A 68 -10.64 25.77 10.00
N ASP A 69 -11.87 25.60 9.51
CA ASP A 69 -12.44 26.13 8.28
C ASP A 69 -11.88 27.51 7.89
N SER A 70 -10.96 27.55 6.91
CA SER A 70 -10.49 28.77 6.23
C SER A 70 -9.59 28.42 5.04
N ARG A 71 -9.81 29.13 3.93
CA ARG A 71 -8.96 29.17 2.73
C ARG A 71 -7.55 29.70 3.04
N ILE A 72 -6.66 28.88 3.64
CA ILE A 72 -5.33 29.35 4.09
C ILE A 72 -4.18 28.75 3.24
N PRO A 73 -3.16 29.56 2.86
CA PRO A 73 -2.08 29.16 1.95
C PRO A 73 -1.02 28.26 2.59
N TYR A 74 -0.86 27.07 1.99
CA TYR A 74 0.35 26.37 1.53
C TYR A 74 1.62 26.18 2.42
N TRP A 75 1.89 26.96 3.47
CA TRP A 75 3.03 26.73 4.37
C TRP A 75 2.65 26.01 5.68
N ASP A 76 1.40 26.14 6.13
CA ASP A 76 0.91 25.48 7.34
C ASP A 76 0.53 24.00 7.12
N VAL A 77 0.40 23.55 5.87
CA VAL A 77 0.08 22.14 5.55
C VAL A 77 1.25 21.21 5.90
N ALA A 78 2.48 21.68 5.71
CA ALA A 78 3.70 20.97 6.08
C ALA A 78 3.84 20.80 7.61
N GLN A 79 3.58 21.88 8.35
CA GLN A 79 3.53 21.83 9.81
C GLN A 79 2.33 21.00 10.30
N SER A 80 1.19 21.04 9.60
CA SER A 80 0.02 20.21 9.90
C SER A 80 0.27 18.73 9.64
N ASN A 81 1.08 18.36 8.64
CA ASN A 81 1.47 16.97 8.38
C ASN A 81 2.45 16.48 9.46
N VAL A 82 3.46 17.28 9.81
CA VAL A 82 4.36 16.96 10.93
C VAL A 82 3.62 16.95 12.28
N ARG A 83 2.62 17.81 12.50
CA ARG A 83 1.73 17.79 13.68
C ARG A 83 0.74 16.61 13.66
N ARG A 84 0.19 16.23 12.49
CA ARG A 84 -0.55 14.97 12.27
C ARG A 84 0.33 13.76 12.59
N HIS A 85 1.66 13.88 12.45
CA HIS A 85 2.65 12.84 12.73
C HIS A 85 3.22 12.88 14.17
N ALA A 86 2.97 13.93 14.95
CA ALA A 86 3.29 14.04 16.37
C ALA A 86 2.14 13.57 17.29
N THR A 87 1.19 12.86 16.70
CA THR A 87 0.00 12.36 17.38
C THR A 87 0.36 11.16 18.26
N LEU A 88 -0.09 11.19 19.53
CA LEU A 88 0.22 10.13 20.48
C LEU A 88 -0.34 8.79 19.97
N SER A 89 0.52 7.79 19.84
CA SER A 89 0.08 6.42 19.54
C SER A 89 -0.54 5.83 20.81
N ILE A 90 -1.72 5.22 20.68
CA ILE A 90 -2.44 4.64 21.80
C ILE A 90 -2.03 3.17 21.92
N VAL A 91 -1.19 2.85 22.90
CA VAL A 91 -0.56 1.53 23.12
C VAL A 91 -1.35 0.71 24.12
N GLY A 92 -1.56 -0.58 23.84
CA GLY A 92 -2.26 -1.50 24.74
C GLY A 92 -3.78 -1.38 24.70
N ALA A 93 -4.36 -0.71 23.69
CA ALA A 93 -5.81 -0.65 23.51
C ALA A 93 -6.33 -1.99 22.99
N GLU A 94 -7.38 -2.54 23.59
CA GLU A 94 -8.14 -3.62 22.98
C GLU A 94 -9.00 -3.07 21.83
N VAL A 95 -8.93 -3.72 20.68
CA VAL A 95 -9.66 -3.35 19.48
C VAL A 95 -10.45 -4.54 18.98
N GLU A 96 -11.77 -4.42 18.91
CA GLU A 96 -12.64 -5.40 18.25
C GLU A 96 -12.80 -5.03 16.78
N LEU A 97 -12.44 -5.93 15.86
CA LEU A 97 -12.69 -5.79 14.43
C LEU A 97 -13.84 -6.68 13.99
N ARG A 98 -14.77 -6.12 13.21
CA ARG A 98 -15.89 -6.83 12.57
C ARG A 98 -15.81 -6.74 11.05
N VAL A 99 -15.98 -7.88 10.38
CA VAL A 99 -16.13 -7.97 8.91
C VAL A 99 -17.29 -8.91 8.61
N GLY A 100 -18.43 -8.33 8.23
CA GLY A 100 -19.69 -9.08 8.15
C GLY A 100 -20.09 -9.60 9.53
N GLU A 101 -20.30 -10.92 9.65
CA GLU A 101 -20.67 -11.58 10.92
C GLU A 101 -19.44 -12.00 11.75
N HIS A 102 -18.24 -11.91 11.16
CA HIS A 102 -17.00 -12.39 11.78
C HIS A 102 -16.37 -11.29 12.62
N ARG A 103 -15.83 -11.67 13.80
CA ARG A 103 -15.14 -10.73 14.69
C ARG A 103 -13.91 -11.33 15.35
N ALA A 104 -12.95 -10.48 15.69
CA ALA A 104 -11.78 -10.80 16.51
C ALA A 104 -11.36 -9.59 17.34
N ILE A 105 -10.63 -9.83 18.42
CA ILE A 105 -10.05 -8.80 19.27
C ILE A 105 -8.53 -8.90 19.18
N GLU A 106 -7.86 -7.77 19.00
CA GLU A 106 -6.41 -7.64 19.04
C GLU A 106 -6.03 -6.44 19.90
N VAL A 107 -4.77 -6.40 20.37
CA VAL A 107 -4.25 -5.32 21.21
C VAL A 107 -3.27 -4.46 20.41
N THR A 108 -3.32 -3.14 20.59
CA THR A 108 -2.37 -2.24 19.90
C THR A 108 -0.95 -2.37 20.41
N ASP A 109 0.00 -2.37 19.47
CA ASP A 109 1.43 -2.41 19.75
C ASP A 109 2.01 -1.03 20.18
N SER A 110 3.34 -0.96 20.33
CA SER A 110 4.07 0.25 20.71
C SER A 110 3.91 1.44 19.76
N HIS A 111 3.39 1.22 18.55
CA HIS A 111 3.12 2.24 17.53
C HIS A 111 1.61 2.49 17.35
N GLY A 112 0.78 1.88 18.19
CA GLY A 112 -0.67 1.99 18.15
C GLY A 112 -1.33 1.14 17.07
N PHE A 113 -0.66 0.13 16.51
CA PHE A 113 -1.25 -0.75 15.50
C PHE A 113 -1.80 -2.04 16.10
N ALA A 114 -3.01 -2.42 15.68
CA ALA A 114 -3.56 -3.76 15.86
C ALA A 114 -3.62 -4.47 14.49
N ASN A 115 -3.00 -5.66 14.37
CA ASN A 115 -2.89 -6.40 13.12
C ASN A 115 -3.75 -7.67 13.18
N PHE A 116 -4.87 -7.68 12.47
CA PHE A 116 -5.83 -8.76 12.50
C PHE A 116 -5.55 -9.85 11.47
N SER A 117 -5.76 -11.09 11.89
CA SER A 117 -5.90 -12.27 11.02
C SER A 117 -7.24 -12.93 11.31
N LEU A 118 -8.31 -12.35 10.78
CA LEU A 118 -9.69 -12.75 11.08
C LEU A 118 -10.17 -13.83 10.10
N PRO A 119 -10.52 -15.05 10.56
CA PRO A 119 -11.19 -16.03 9.71
C PRO A 119 -12.54 -15.49 9.24
N VAL A 120 -12.75 -15.51 7.92
CA VAL A 120 -13.96 -15.01 7.23
C VAL A 120 -14.46 -16.05 6.21
N PRO A 121 -14.75 -17.30 6.64
CA PRO A 121 -15.20 -18.35 5.74
C PRO A 121 -16.46 -17.92 4.98
N LYS A 122 -16.56 -18.32 3.72
CA LYS A 122 -17.72 -18.04 2.84
C LYS A 122 -18.00 -16.56 2.58
N LEU A 123 -17.08 -15.65 2.91
CA LEU A 123 -17.20 -14.24 2.52
C LEU A 123 -17.33 -14.15 0.99
N ARG A 124 -18.25 -13.31 0.50
CA ARG A 124 -18.43 -13.13 -0.96
C ARG A 124 -17.23 -12.41 -1.57
N VAL A 125 -16.98 -12.62 -2.86
CA VAL A 125 -15.99 -11.83 -3.62
C VAL A 125 -16.41 -10.35 -3.62
N GLY A 126 -15.44 -9.44 -3.56
CA GLY A 126 -15.66 -7.99 -3.58
C GLY A 126 -15.26 -7.29 -2.29
N TRP A 127 -15.65 -6.02 -2.19
CA TRP A 127 -15.39 -5.15 -1.04
C TRP A 127 -16.39 -5.39 0.09
N HIS A 128 -15.88 -5.43 1.33
CA HIS A 128 -16.66 -5.56 2.56
C HIS A 128 -16.26 -4.46 3.53
N THR A 129 -17.22 -3.91 4.26
CA THR A 129 -16.94 -2.98 5.34
C THR A 129 -16.24 -3.71 6.48
N ALA A 130 -15.20 -3.08 7.00
CA ALA A 130 -14.55 -3.43 8.25
C ALA A 130 -14.80 -2.33 9.27
N GLU A 131 -15.35 -2.68 10.41
CA GLU A 131 -15.58 -1.77 11.53
C GLU A 131 -14.67 -2.17 12.67
N ALA A 132 -13.89 -1.22 13.20
CA ALA A 132 -13.04 -1.43 14.36
C ALA A 132 -13.51 -0.54 15.51
N VAL A 133 -13.68 -1.13 16.68
CA VAL A 133 -14.05 -0.44 17.91
C VAL A 133 -12.89 -0.58 18.88
N ALA A 134 -12.23 0.52 19.20
CA ALA A 134 -11.22 0.57 20.26
C ALA A 134 -11.93 0.83 21.60
N GLU A 135 -11.63 0.01 22.60
CA GLU A 135 -12.19 0.19 23.93
C GLU A 135 -11.82 1.56 24.52
N ALA A 136 -12.74 2.08 25.32
CA ALA A 136 -12.53 3.29 26.10
C ALA A 136 -11.30 3.14 27.01
N MET A 137 -10.45 4.17 27.03
CA MET A 137 -9.43 4.29 28.08
C MET A 137 -9.94 5.25 29.15
N GLY A 138 -9.95 4.85 30.42
CA GLY A 138 -10.47 5.68 31.51
C GLY A 138 -11.93 6.10 31.27
N ASP A 139 -12.22 7.40 31.34
CA ASP A 139 -13.58 7.95 31.21
C ASP A 139 -13.97 8.35 29.76
N ASP A 140 -13.18 7.98 28.74
CA ASP A 140 -13.50 8.29 27.33
C ASP A 140 -14.60 7.38 26.78
N GLU A 141 -15.28 7.80 25.71
CA GLU A 141 -16.14 6.90 24.94
C GLU A 141 -15.31 5.97 24.04
N PRO A 142 -15.79 4.74 23.72
CA PRO A 142 -15.16 3.89 22.72
C PRO A 142 -15.06 4.59 21.37
N ALA A 143 -13.91 4.46 20.72
CA ALA A 143 -13.68 5.07 19.41
C ALA A 143 -13.95 4.07 18.29
N VAL A 144 -14.67 4.50 17.25
CA VAL A 144 -15.03 3.67 16.11
C VAL A 144 -14.34 4.16 14.85
N GLY A 145 -13.80 3.23 14.07
CA GLY A 145 -13.25 3.49 12.74
C GLY A 145 -13.86 2.52 11.72
N THR A 146 -14.06 3.00 10.50
CA THR A 146 -14.53 2.16 9.39
C THR A 146 -13.53 2.15 8.25
N GLY A 147 -13.46 1.03 7.55
CA GLY A 147 -12.60 0.82 6.40
C GLY A 147 -13.14 -0.32 5.53
N TRP A 148 -12.30 -0.81 4.63
CA TRP A 148 -12.72 -1.77 3.61
C TRP A 148 -11.79 -2.97 3.51
N VAL A 149 -12.34 -4.14 3.20
CA VAL A 149 -11.59 -5.38 2.99
C VAL A 149 -11.94 -5.95 1.63
N MET A 150 -10.94 -6.14 0.77
CA MET A 150 -11.15 -6.73 -0.55
C MET A 150 -10.98 -8.25 -0.51
N LYS A 151 -11.99 -9.00 -0.95
CA LYS A 151 -11.83 -10.42 -1.29
C LYS A 151 -11.67 -10.59 -2.80
N PRO A 152 -10.46 -10.85 -3.32
CA PRO A 152 -10.24 -11.03 -4.75
C PRO A 152 -11.08 -12.15 -5.35
N SER A 153 -11.48 -11.97 -6.62
CA SER A 153 -12.09 -13.04 -7.39
C SER A 153 -11.03 -14.02 -7.86
N LEU A 154 -11.10 -15.29 -7.45
CA LEU A 154 -10.24 -16.33 -8.00
C LEU A 154 -10.60 -16.70 -9.46
N ALA A 155 -11.70 -16.15 -9.98
CA ALA A 155 -12.06 -16.24 -11.39
C ALA A 155 -11.48 -15.08 -12.25
N ALA A 156 -10.82 -14.11 -11.61
CA ALA A 156 -10.08 -13.08 -12.35
C ALA A 156 -8.89 -13.74 -13.08
N PRO A 157 -8.52 -13.24 -14.27
CA PRO A 157 -7.43 -13.84 -15.05
C PRO A 157 -6.06 -13.65 -14.36
N TYR A 158 -5.92 -12.58 -13.59
CA TYR A 158 -4.71 -12.22 -12.86
C TYR A 158 -5.03 -11.27 -11.70
N LEU A 159 -4.02 -11.01 -10.87
CA LEU A 159 -3.99 -9.93 -9.89
C LEU A 159 -2.94 -8.91 -10.33
N VAL A 160 -3.08 -7.64 -9.91
CA VAL A 160 -2.10 -6.60 -10.22
C VAL A 160 -1.35 -6.22 -8.95
N ILE A 161 -0.02 -6.17 -9.01
CA ILE A 161 0.82 -5.57 -7.98
C ILE A 161 1.50 -4.35 -8.60
N SER A 162 1.29 -3.19 -8.00
CA SER A 162 1.79 -1.91 -8.52
C SER A 162 2.64 -1.23 -7.46
N ASP A 163 3.84 -0.77 -7.84
CA ASP A 163 4.55 0.22 -7.04
C ASP A 163 3.82 1.57 -7.08
N ILE A 164 3.97 2.38 -6.04
CA ILE A 164 3.36 3.71 -5.99
C ILE A 164 4.34 4.78 -6.47
N ASP A 165 5.48 4.83 -5.81
CA ASP A 165 6.47 5.90 -5.90
C ASP A 165 7.14 5.89 -7.28
N ASP A 166 7.17 7.02 -7.97
CA ASP A 166 7.67 7.15 -9.35
C ASP A 166 7.04 6.16 -10.37
N THR A 167 5.94 5.50 -10.01
CA THR A 167 5.18 4.58 -10.89
C THR A 167 3.80 5.13 -11.22
N ILE A 168 2.99 5.44 -10.21
CA ILE A 168 1.70 6.15 -10.39
C ILE A 168 1.76 7.58 -9.85
N LEU A 169 2.64 7.84 -8.89
CA LEU A 169 2.82 9.11 -8.22
C LEU A 169 4.20 9.68 -8.56
N LEU A 170 4.27 10.90 -9.10
CA LEU A 170 5.55 11.57 -9.28
C LEU A 170 6.09 12.03 -7.92
N THR A 171 7.13 11.36 -7.43
CA THR A 171 7.70 11.64 -6.09
C THR A 171 9.10 12.24 -6.13
N GLY A 172 9.89 11.88 -7.15
CA GLY A 172 11.30 12.25 -7.25
C GLY A 172 12.19 11.49 -6.26
N LEU A 173 11.72 10.36 -5.70
CA LEU A 173 12.46 9.53 -4.74
C LEU A 173 13.78 9.02 -5.32
N THR A 174 13.84 8.88 -6.63
CA THR A 174 15.00 8.48 -7.43
C THR A 174 16.14 9.52 -7.44
N GLU A 175 15.86 10.80 -7.17
CA GLU A 175 16.85 11.90 -7.18
C GLU A 175 17.44 12.22 -5.79
N GLY A 176 17.04 11.48 -4.75
CA GLY A 176 17.62 11.55 -3.40
C GLY A 176 16.67 12.10 -2.32
N VAL A 177 17.02 11.82 -1.05
CA VAL A 177 16.16 12.06 0.13
C VAL A 177 15.88 13.55 0.39
N ALA A 178 16.71 14.46 -0.13
CA ALA A 178 16.49 15.91 -0.03
C ALA A 178 15.25 16.39 -0.79
N MET A 179 14.82 15.67 -1.84
CA MET A 179 13.68 16.06 -2.67
C MET A 179 12.34 15.50 -2.14
N VAL A 180 12.39 14.39 -1.40
CA VAL A 180 11.27 13.82 -0.64
C VAL A 180 10.66 14.87 0.29
N ALA A 181 11.51 15.64 0.97
CA ALA A 181 11.05 16.71 1.85
C ALA A 181 10.32 17.83 1.09
N ARG A 182 10.60 18.08 -0.20
CA ARG A 182 9.90 19.09 -1.01
C ARG A 182 8.55 18.59 -1.51
N THR A 183 8.46 17.37 -2.04
CA THR A 183 7.21 16.79 -2.54
C THR A 183 6.19 16.51 -1.43
N LEU A 184 6.67 16.25 -0.20
CA LEU A 184 5.82 16.12 1.00
C LEU A 184 5.17 17.45 1.44
N LEU A 185 5.62 18.60 0.92
CA LEU A 185 5.07 19.94 1.21
C LEU A 185 3.92 20.32 0.26
N HIS A 186 3.75 19.61 -0.86
CA HIS A 186 2.70 19.90 -1.84
C HIS A 186 1.36 19.25 -1.47
N ALA A 187 0.27 19.99 -1.71
CA ALA A 187 -1.10 19.50 -1.57
C ALA A 187 -1.34 18.31 -2.51
N VAL A 188 -2.29 17.41 -2.20
CA VAL A 188 -2.56 16.20 -2.99
C VAL A 188 -2.89 16.55 -4.44
N GLU A 189 -3.55 17.69 -4.64
CA GLU A 189 -3.96 18.23 -5.94
C GLU A 189 -2.77 18.72 -6.78
N GLN A 190 -1.68 19.12 -6.13
CA GLN A 190 -0.45 19.58 -6.77
C GLN A 190 0.55 18.44 -7.05
N ARG A 191 0.30 17.23 -6.54
CA ARG A 191 1.07 16.04 -6.90
C ARG A 191 0.54 15.48 -8.22
N SER A 192 1.42 15.42 -9.21
CA SER A 192 1.09 14.91 -10.53
C SER A 192 1.09 13.39 -10.51
N ALA A 193 -0.01 12.79 -10.98
CA ALA A 193 0.03 11.41 -11.42
C ALA A 193 1.01 11.29 -12.59
N ILE A 194 1.64 10.14 -12.73
CA ILE A 194 2.40 9.85 -13.95
C ILE A 194 1.41 9.84 -15.13
N PRO A 195 1.62 10.68 -16.17
CA PRO A 195 0.68 10.82 -17.28
C PRO A 195 0.29 9.47 -17.92
N GLY A 196 -1.00 9.29 -18.17
CA GLY A 196 -1.56 8.10 -18.82
C GLY A 196 -1.65 6.85 -17.94
N MET A 197 -1.07 6.83 -16.74
CA MET A 197 -1.10 5.63 -15.89
C MET A 197 -2.50 5.32 -15.34
N ALA A 198 -3.32 6.35 -15.10
CA ALA A 198 -4.69 6.18 -14.61
C ALA A 198 -5.60 5.47 -15.64
N PRO A 199 -5.74 5.93 -16.90
CA PRO A 199 -6.49 5.21 -17.92
C PRO A 199 -5.93 3.82 -18.19
N PHE A 200 -4.60 3.67 -18.21
CA PHE A 200 -3.97 2.36 -18.34
C PHE A 200 -4.42 1.38 -17.24
N TYR A 201 -4.42 1.80 -15.98
CA TYR A 201 -4.84 0.95 -14.86
C TYR A 201 -6.33 0.65 -14.87
N ARG A 202 -7.17 1.62 -15.25
CA ARG A 202 -8.61 1.38 -15.47
C ARG A 202 -8.85 0.36 -16.57
N GLY A 203 -8.05 0.40 -17.63
CA GLY A 203 -8.08 -0.60 -18.71
C GLY A 203 -7.71 -2.01 -18.25
N LEU A 204 -6.68 -2.15 -17.42
CA LEU A 204 -6.34 -3.43 -16.79
C LEU A 204 -7.45 -3.95 -15.86
N ALA A 205 -8.08 -3.07 -15.07
CA ALA A 205 -9.22 -3.43 -14.23
C ALA A 205 -10.43 -3.87 -15.08
N ARG A 206 -10.73 -3.13 -16.15
CA ARG A 206 -11.79 -3.44 -17.12
C ARG A 206 -11.54 -4.78 -17.83
N GLY A 207 -10.28 -5.08 -18.12
CA GLY A 207 -9.84 -6.33 -18.73
C GLY A 207 -10.32 -6.49 -20.18
N VAL A 208 -10.41 -7.74 -20.63
CA VAL A 208 -10.92 -8.10 -21.97
C VAL A 208 -12.15 -8.99 -21.88
N GLU A 209 -13.00 -8.92 -22.91
CA GLU A 209 -14.10 -9.88 -23.06
C GLU A 209 -13.58 -11.30 -23.29
N SER A 210 -14.29 -12.26 -22.71
CA SER A 210 -14.07 -13.67 -23.01
C SER A 210 -14.51 -14.00 -24.44
N ARG A 211 -14.07 -15.16 -24.95
CA ARG A 211 -14.44 -15.64 -26.29
C ARG A 211 -15.95 -15.78 -26.50
N THR A 212 -16.74 -15.82 -25.41
CA THR A 212 -18.20 -15.94 -25.44
C THR A 212 -18.90 -14.59 -25.23
N GLY A 213 -18.18 -13.46 -25.28
CA GLY A 213 -18.72 -12.11 -25.11
C GLY A 213 -19.00 -11.69 -23.65
N ASN A 214 -18.68 -12.55 -22.67
CA ASN A 214 -18.87 -12.21 -21.25
C ASN A 214 -17.62 -11.52 -20.69
N ARG A 215 -17.80 -10.45 -19.92
CA ARG A 215 -16.70 -9.85 -19.15
C ARG A 215 -16.21 -10.80 -18.05
N ARG A 216 -14.88 -10.88 -17.92
CA ARG A 216 -14.24 -11.64 -16.84
C ARG A 216 -14.36 -10.88 -15.52
N ALA A 217 -14.13 -11.57 -14.41
CA ALA A 217 -14.05 -10.89 -13.13
C ALA A 217 -12.87 -9.90 -13.13
N GLU A 218 -13.11 -8.71 -12.59
CA GLU A 218 -12.15 -7.63 -12.48
C GLU A 218 -10.90 -8.06 -11.68
N PRO A 219 -9.68 -7.84 -12.22
CA PRO A 219 -8.43 -8.02 -11.49
C PRO A 219 -8.37 -7.13 -10.25
N THR A 220 -7.98 -7.69 -9.11
CA THR A 220 -7.74 -6.89 -7.90
C THR A 220 -6.35 -6.27 -7.94
N PHE A 221 -6.27 -4.99 -7.59
CA PHE A 221 -5.03 -4.24 -7.46
C PHE A 221 -4.51 -4.30 -6.02
N PHE A 222 -3.21 -4.50 -5.89
CA PHE A 222 -2.45 -4.34 -4.65
C PHE A 222 -1.35 -3.31 -4.90
N TYR A 223 -1.24 -2.34 -4.00
CA TYR A 223 -0.21 -1.33 -4.08
C TYR A 223 0.90 -1.60 -3.07
N VAL A 224 2.14 -1.51 -3.50
CA VAL A 224 3.32 -1.62 -2.63
C VAL A 224 4.10 -0.31 -2.69
N SER A 225 4.69 0.12 -1.58
CA SER A 225 5.51 1.33 -1.56
C SER A 225 6.54 1.26 -0.44
N THR A 226 7.65 1.98 -0.61
CA THR A 226 8.64 2.17 0.47
C THR A 226 8.29 3.36 1.38
N GLY A 227 7.20 4.07 1.09
CA GLY A 227 6.62 5.12 1.92
C GLY A 227 6.08 4.59 3.25
N SER A 228 5.91 5.49 4.21
CA SER A 228 5.41 5.18 5.55
C SER A 228 3.90 5.04 5.60
N TRP A 229 3.38 4.21 6.52
CA TRP A 229 1.96 4.17 6.91
C TRP A 229 1.38 5.54 7.29
N SER A 230 2.22 6.49 7.70
CA SER A 230 1.82 7.88 7.95
C SER A 230 1.25 8.59 6.71
N PHE A 231 1.56 8.13 5.50
CA PHE A 231 1.04 8.69 4.25
C PHE A 231 -0.20 7.99 3.72
N TYR A 232 -0.68 6.95 4.40
CA TYR A 232 -1.78 6.12 3.91
C TYR A 232 -2.99 6.93 3.46
N SER A 233 -3.53 7.80 4.31
CA SER A 233 -4.75 8.57 3.99
C SER A 233 -4.54 9.49 2.78
N MET A 234 -3.32 10.01 2.61
CA MET A 234 -2.97 10.82 1.45
C MET A 234 -2.90 9.98 0.17
N LEU A 235 -2.29 8.80 0.24
CA LEU A 235 -2.18 7.89 -0.90
C LEU A 235 -3.54 7.33 -1.31
N GLU A 236 -4.40 7.02 -0.34
CA GLU A 236 -5.77 6.58 -0.58
C GLU A 236 -6.57 7.66 -1.33
N GLN A 237 -6.49 8.91 -0.85
CA GLN A 237 -7.15 10.05 -1.47
C GLN A 237 -6.58 10.33 -2.87
N PHE A 238 -5.28 10.17 -3.08
CA PHE A 238 -4.66 10.27 -4.40
C PHE A 238 -5.20 9.22 -5.39
N VAL A 239 -5.26 7.95 -4.98
CA VAL A 239 -5.81 6.85 -5.80
C VAL A 239 -7.25 7.15 -6.21
N GLU A 240 -8.06 7.66 -5.28
CA GLU A 240 -9.45 8.03 -5.54
C GLU A 240 -9.58 9.25 -6.47
N LEU A 241 -8.92 10.37 -6.13
CA LEU A 241 -8.99 11.63 -6.88
C LEU A 241 -8.46 11.50 -8.32
N ARG A 242 -7.48 10.61 -8.55
CA ARG A 242 -6.91 10.34 -9.86
C ARG A 242 -7.58 9.16 -10.58
N ALA A 243 -8.65 8.60 -10.01
CA ALA A 243 -9.43 7.50 -10.58
C ALA A 243 -8.57 6.27 -10.95
N PHE A 244 -7.63 5.91 -10.08
CA PHE A 244 -6.98 4.60 -10.10
C PHE A 244 -7.89 3.55 -9.45
N PRO A 245 -7.81 2.27 -9.86
CA PRO A 245 -8.54 1.18 -9.20
C PRO A 245 -8.22 1.14 -7.69
N PRO A 246 -9.22 1.07 -6.80
CA PRO A 246 -8.95 0.98 -5.38
C PRO A 246 -8.27 -0.37 -5.06
N GLY A 247 -7.33 -0.35 -4.11
CA GLY A 247 -6.61 -1.56 -3.70
C GLY A 247 -6.06 -1.49 -2.28
N PRO A 248 -5.80 -2.64 -1.64
CA PRO A 248 -5.02 -2.70 -0.40
C PRO A 248 -3.59 -2.19 -0.63
N MET A 249 -3.03 -1.51 0.37
CA MET A 249 -1.68 -0.93 0.30
C MET A 249 -0.73 -1.60 1.30
N PHE A 250 0.49 -1.90 0.87
CA PHE A 250 1.58 -2.41 1.70
C PHE A 250 2.65 -1.33 1.82
N LEU A 251 2.64 -0.66 2.98
CA LEU A 251 3.54 0.43 3.31
C LEU A 251 4.52 0.02 4.41
N THR A 252 5.59 0.80 4.57
CA THR A 252 6.64 0.53 5.56
C THR A 252 6.40 1.26 6.88
N ASP A 253 7.06 0.80 7.93
CA ASP A 253 7.24 1.55 9.17
C ASP A 253 8.64 2.16 9.15
N TRP A 254 8.72 3.49 9.23
CA TRP A 254 9.99 4.22 9.15
C TRP A 254 10.79 4.10 10.46
N GLY A 255 12.00 3.56 10.40
CA GLY A 255 12.96 3.52 11.51
C GLY A 255 13.87 4.77 11.62
N PRO A 256 14.75 4.84 12.63
CA PRO A 256 15.39 6.08 13.10
C PRO A 256 16.51 6.63 12.21
N THR A 257 16.86 6.01 11.07
CA THR A 257 17.99 6.45 10.22
C THR A 257 17.73 6.17 8.75
N GLU A 258 18.11 7.10 7.86
CA GLU A 258 17.90 7.01 6.40
C GLU A 258 18.41 5.70 5.76
N ARG A 259 19.60 5.23 6.18
CA ARG A 259 20.18 3.97 5.70
C ARG A 259 19.35 2.75 6.12
N TYR A 260 18.74 2.81 7.30
CA TYR A 260 17.82 1.79 7.76
C TYR A 260 16.55 1.84 6.91
N LEU A 261 15.98 3.04 6.66
CA LEU A 261 14.79 3.24 5.82
C LEU A 261 14.95 2.67 4.40
N ARG A 262 16.06 2.98 3.71
CA ARG A 262 16.27 2.51 2.33
C ARG A 262 16.44 0.99 2.25
N ARG A 263 17.18 0.40 3.19
CA ARG A 263 17.36 -1.07 3.25
C ARG A 263 16.08 -1.77 3.71
N SER A 264 15.44 -1.29 4.77
CA SER A 264 14.19 -1.86 5.27
C SER A 264 13.06 -1.71 4.27
N GLY A 265 12.99 -0.61 3.53
CA GLY A 265 11.97 -0.36 2.53
C GLY A 265 12.04 -1.33 1.35
N ALA A 266 13.23 -1.54 0.78
CA ALA A 266 13.41 -2.52 -0.30
C ALA A 266 13.12 -3.96 0.15
N GLU A 267 13.61 -4.36 1.32
CA GLU A 267 13.32 -5.69 1.87
C GLU A 267 11.83 -5.85 2.22
N HIS A 268 11.18 -4.80 2.73
CA HIS A 268 9.76 -4.79 3.00
C HIS A 268 8.95 -4.94 1.71
N LYS A 269 9.23 -4.14 0.67
CA LYS A 269 8.57 -4.24 -0.64
C LYS A 269 8.73 -5.65 -1.20
N ARG A 270 9.95 -6.20 -1.20
CA ARG A 270 10.24 -7.57 -1.62
C ARG A 270 9.43 -8.61 -0.82
N ALA A 271 9.37 -8.49 0.51
CA ALA A 271 8.60 -9.38 1.36
C ALA A 271 7.08 -9.26 1.12
N ALA A 272 6.58 -8.05 0.86
CA ALA A 272 5.17 -7.81 0.55
C ALA A 272 4.78 -8.47 -0.78
N VAL A 273 5.58 -8.29 -1.83
CA VAL A 273 5.36 -8.95 -3.14
C VAL A 273 5.37 -10.47 -2.96
N ARG A 274 6.41 -11.05 -2.34
CA ARG A 274 6.46 -12.50 -2.05
C ARG A 274 5.25 -13.00 -1.27
N ARG A 275 4.82 -12.26 -0.25
CA ARG A 275 3.64 -12.59 0.55
C ARG A 275 2.36 -12.63 -0.30
N LEU A 276 2.20 -11.72 -1.26
CA LEU A 276 1.07 -11.73 -2.18
C LEU A 276 1.10 -12.96 -3.11
N PHE A 277 2.26 -13.31 -3.65
CA PHE A 277 2.42 -14.55 -4.44
C PHE A 277 2.09 -15.81 -3.62
N ALA A 278 2.54 -15.86 -2.37
CA ALA A 278 2.23 -16.98 -1.47
C ALA A 278 0.75 -17.02 -1.06
N ALA A 279 0.11 -15.85 -0.89
CA ALA A 279 -1.28 -15.73 -0.48
C ALA A 279 -2.28 -16.21 -1.56
N TYR A 280 -1.91 -16.13 -2.83
CA TYR A 280 -2.78 -16.51 -3.94
C TYR A 280 -2.10 -17.52 -4.87
N PRO A 281 -1.77 -18.74 -4.41
CA PRO A 281 -0.87 -19.68 -5.09
C PRO A 281 -1.33 -20.12 -6.49
N ARG A 282 -2.62 -19.96 -6.80
CA ARG A 282 -3.23 -20.32 -8.10
C ARG A 282 -3.43 -19.14 -9.05
N MET A 283 -3.12 -17.92 -8.62
CA MET A 283 -3.29 -16.72 -9.43
C MET A 283 -2.00 -16.39 -10.18
N HIS A 284 -2.17 -15.84 -11.38
CA HIS A 284 -1.12 -15.14 -12.11
C HIS A 284 -1.11 -13.65 -11.74
N PHE A 285 0.01 -12.99 -12.01
CA PHE A 285 0.24 -11.59 -11.65
C PHE A 285 0.71 -10.77 -12.83
N VAL A 286 0.21 -9.54 -12.90
CA VAL A 286 0.85 -8.44 -13.62
C VAL A 286 1.52 -7.57 -12.57
N VAL A 287 2.83 -7.36 -12.69
CA VAL A 287 3.60 -6.54 -11.76
C VAL A 287 4.08 -5.27 -12.46
N ILE A 288 3.88 -4.11 -11.85
CA ILE A 288 4.12 -2.80 -12.46
C ILE A 288 4.99 -1.96 -11.53
N GLY A 289 6.05 -1.34 -12.05
CA GLY A 289 7.00 -0.57 -11.25
C GLY A 289 7.86 0.35 -12.11
N ASP A 290 8.91 0.92 -11.53
CA ASP A 290 9.79 1.88 -12.20
C ASP A 290 11.26 1.40 -12.30
N SER A 291 12.02 1.92 -13.27
CA SER A 291 13.43 1.54 -13.49
C SER A 291 14.43 2.25 -12.58
N GLY A 292 14.01 3.30 -11.87
CA GLY A 292 14.85 4.05 -10.92
C GLY A 292 14.90 3.42 -9.53
N GLN A 293 13.93 2.58 -9.17
CA GLN A 293 13.91 1.80 -7.93
C GLN A 293 14.39 0.35 -8.13
N ARG A 294 14.19 -0.49 -7.11
CA ARG A 294 14.56 -1.92 -7.13
C ARG A 294 13.48 -2.82 -7.72
N ASP A 295 12.45 -2.26 -8.34
CA ASP A 295 11.33 -3.04 -8.86
C ASP A 295 11.76 -4.07 -9.91
N PRO A 296 12.67 -3.78 -10.88
CA PRO A 296 13.12 -4.79 -11.82
C PRO A 296 13.78 -5.99 -11.11
N LEU A 297 14.65 -5.70 -10.13
CA LEU A 297 15.32 -6.75 -9.35
C LEU A 297 14.31 -7.58 -8.55
N ILE A 298 13.35 -6.94 -7.86
CA ILE A 298 12.33 -7.63 -7.06
C ILE A 298 11.45 -8.49 -7.97
N TYR A 299 11.03 -7.97 -9.12
CA TYR A 299 10.15 -8.66 -10.06
C TYR A 299 10.85 -9.83 -10.77
N GLU A 300 12.15 -9.70 -11.08
CA GLU A 300 12.96 -10.83 -11.53
C GLU A 300 13.03 -11.93 -10.46
N GLU A 301 13.39 -11.56 -9.22
CA GLU A 301 13.53 -12.53 -8.12
C GLU A 301 12.24 -13.33 -7.91
N VAL A 302 11.07 -12.66 -7.88
CA VAL A 302 9.79 -13.36 -7.69
C VAL A 302 9.38 -14.15 -8.93
N ALA A 303 9.71 -13.71 -10.15
CA ALA A 303 9.45 -14.50 -11.36
C ALA A 303 10.27 -15.79 -11.37
N ARG A 304 11.52 -15.75 -10.88
CA ARG A 304 12.37 -16.94 -10.70
C ARG A 304 11.90 -17.85 -9.57
N GLU A 305 11.43 -17.28 -8.46
CA GLU A 305 10.91 -18.02 -7.31
C GLU A 305 9.55 -18.68 -7.59
N PHE A 306 8.73 -18.04 -8.43
CA PHE A 306 7.39 -18.49 -8.81
C PHE A 306 7.25 -18.63 -10.35
N PRO A 307 7.96 -19.59 -10.99
CA PRO A 307 7.97 -19.71 -12.45
C PRO A 307 6.57 -19.83 -13.06
N GLY A 308 6.35 -19.13 -14.16
CA GLY A 308 5.07 -19.15 -14.91
C GLY A 308 3.93 -18.38 -14.26
N ARG A 309 4.15 -17.69 -13.12
CA ARG A 309 3.09 -16.93 -12.41
C ARG A 309 3.08 -15.44 -12.71
N VAL A 310 4.09 -14.90 -13.39
CA VAL A 310 4.11 -13.51 -13.87
C VAL A 310 3.67 -13.51 -15.33
N LEU A 311 2.56 -12.84 -15.66
CA LEU A 311 2.11 -12.65 -17.04
C LEU A 311 2.89 -11.53 -17.73
N ALA A 312 3.18 -10.47 -16.98
CA ALA A 312 3.97 -9.34 -17.41
C ALA A 312 4.58 -8.63 -16.20
N ALA A 313 5.86 -8.31 -16.28
CA ALA A 313 6.52 -7.35 -15.43
C ALA A 313 6.77 -6.07 -16.25
N ILE A 314 5.95 -5.05 -16.02
CA ILE A 314 5.96 -3.79 -16.78
C ILE A 314 6.73 -2.76 -15.97
N ILE A 315 7.92 -2.40 -16.45
CA ILE A 315 8.81 -1.44 -15.80
C ILE A 315 8.76 -0.14 -16.60
N ARG A 316 8.26 0.93 -15.98
CA ARG A 316 8.31 2.27 -16.55
C ARG A 316 9.72 2.84 -16.45
N GLN A 317 10.24 3.35 -17.55
CA GLN A 317 11.55 3.98 -17.58
C GLN A 317 11.54 5.31 -16.82
N VAL A 318 12.53 5.47 -15.93
CA VAL A 318 12.87 6.74 -15.28
C VAL A 318 14.21 7.22 -15.83
N GLY A 319 14.27 8.49 -16.24
CA GLY A 319 15.47 9.08 -16.86
C GLY A 319 15.49 8.96 -18.39
N ALA A 320 16.64 9.29 -18.97
CA ALA A 320 16.82 9.33 -20.41
C ALA A 320 16.99 7.92 -21.00
N ASP A 321 16.67 7.77 -22.28
CA ASP A 321 16.73 6.47 -22.95
C ASP A 321 18.18 6.00 -23.20
N ASP A 322 19.11 6.93 -23.34
CA ASP A 322 20.54 6.68 -23.48
C ASP A 322 21.29 6.57 -22.14
N ASP A 323 20.58 6.68 -21.01
CA ASP A 323 21.16 6.41 -19.69
C ASP A 323 21.68 4.96 -19.65
N GLU A 324 22.95 4.79 -19.28
CA GLU A 324 23.62 3.48 -19.21
C GLU A 324 22.82 2.45 -18.38
N ARG A 325 22.14 2.90 -17.33
CA ARG A 325 21.23 2.09 -16.51
C ARG A 325 20.05 1.54 -17.33
N ASN A 326 19.41 2.38 -18.14
CA ASN A 326 18.23 2.00 -18.91
C ASN A 326 18.62 1.11 -20.10
N VAL A 327 19.77 1.37 -20.75
CA VAL A 327 20.35 0.48 -21.76
C VAL A 327 20.62 -0.90 -21.17
N SER A 328 21.36 -0.96 -20.06
CA SER A 328 21.67 -2.23 -19.38
C SER A 328 20.42 -2.99 -18.96
N LEU A 329 19.41 -2.29 -18.45
CA LEU A 329 18.15 -2.90 -18.06
C LEU A 329 17.35 -3.42 -19.27
N ARG A 330 17.40 -2.74 -20.42
CA ARG A 330 16.78 -3.21 -21.67
C ARG A 330 17.39 -4.53 -22.14
N ASP A 331 18.71 -4.60 -22.18
CA ASP A 331 19.45 -5.81 -22.59
C ASP A 331 19.21 -6.98 -21.63
N HIS A 332 19.21 -6.69 -20.33
CA HIS A 332 18.89 -7.69 -19.32
C HIS A 332 17.44 -8.17 -19.42
N ALA A 333 16.48 -7.26 -19.61
CA ALA A 333 15.08 -7.62 -19.80
C ALA A 333 14.87 -8.48 -21.06
N GLN A 334 15.64 -8.26 -22.13
CA GLN A 334 15.62 -9.15 -23.30
C GLN A 334 16.11 -10.56 -22.93
N THR A 335 17.24 -10.66 -22.22
CA THR A 335 17.77 -11.95 -21.74
C THR A 335 16.74 -12.68 -20.87
N LEU A 336 16.08 -11.98 -19.95
CA LEU A 336 15.01 -12.54 -19.12
C LEU A 336 13.83 -13.07 -19.94
N ARG A 337 13.43 -12.37 -21.01
CA ARG A 337 12.36 -12.82 -21.90
C ARG A 337 12.76 -14.08 -22.66
N ASP A 338 14.01 -14.19 -23.09
CA ASP A 338 14.54 -15.40 -23.73
C ASP A 338 14.57 -16.60 -22.77
N GLU A 339 14.67 -16.34 -21.46
CA GLU A 339 14.52 -17.32 -20.37
C GLU A 339 13.06 -17.59 -19.96
N GLY A 340 12.08 -16.94 -20.58
CA GLY A 340 10.65 -17.09 -20.28
C GLY A 340 10.12 -16.23 -19.12
N ILE A 341 10.88 -15.24 -18.67
CA ILE A 341 10.45 -14.23 -17.69
C ILE A 341 9.98 -12.98 -18.45
N PRO A 342 8.67 -12.64 -18.45
CA PRO A 342 8.11 -11.59 -19.30
C PRO A 342 8.33 -10.19 -18.69
N MET A 343 9.58 -9.75 -18.60
CA MET A 343 9.93 -8.40 -18.16
C MET A 343 10.05 -7.45 -19.34
N HIS A 344 9.42 -6.28 -19.25
CA HIS A 344 9.36 -5.29 -20.30
C HIS A 344 9.69 -3.91 -19.73
N LEU A 345 10.74 -3.28 -20.25
CA LEU A 345 10.99 -1.86 -20.03
C LEU A 345 10.17 -1.07 -21.05
N VAL A 346 9.36 -0.13 -20.59
CA VAL A 346 8.50 0.73 -21.40
C VAL A 346 8.81 2.20 -21.11
N ALA A 347 8.78 3.05 -22.13
CA ALA A 347 9.09 4.48 -21.97
C ALA A 347 8.04 5.21 -21.11
N ASP A 348 6.76 4.88 -21.32
CA ASP A 348 5.62 5.56 -20.72
C ASP A 348 4.38 4.64 -20.62
N ALA A 349 3.26 5.21 -20.18
CA ALA A 349 1.99 4.51 -20.07
C ALA A 349 1.41 4.07 -21.44
N GLY A 350 1.73 4.78 -22.53
CA GLY A 350 1.25 4.45 -23.87
C GLY A 350 1.85 3.14 -24.36
N GLN A 351 3.17 3.00 -24.25
CA GLN A 351 3.84 1.72 -24.54
C GLN A 351 3.39 0.59 -23.58
N ALA A 352 3.11 0.92 -22.31
CA ALA A 352 2.54 -0.04 -21.37
C ALA A 352 1.15 -0.54 -21.81
N ALA A 353 0.29 0.35 -22.30
CA ALA A 353 -1.02 0.02 -22.80
C ALA A 353 -0.96 -0.82 -24.09
N GLU A 354 -0.08 -0.48 -25.04
CA GLU A 354 0.14 -1.27 -26.25
C GLU A 354 0.62 -2.69 -25.94
N LEU A 355 1.58 -2.82 -25.03
CA LEU A 355 2.06 -4.12 -24.54
C LEU A 355 0.92 -4.92 -23.90
N ALA A 356 0.17 -4.32 -22.98
CA ALA A 356 -0.93 -4.97 -22.29
C ALA A 356 -2.04 -5.40 -23.25
N TYR A 357 -2.34 -4.60 -24.28
CA TYR A 357 -3.29 -4.93 -25.33
C TYR A 357 -2.81 -6.14 -26.15
N GLY A 358 -1.54 -6.15 -26.57
CA GLY A 358 -0.94 -7.29 -27.27
C GLY A 358 -0.97 -8.59 -26.44
N LEU A 359 -0.84 -8.48 -25.12
CA LEU A 359 -0.97 -9.58 -24.17
C LEU A 359 -2.43 -9.92 -23.79
N ARG A 360 -3.42 -9.21 -24.36
CA ARG A 360 -4.85 -9.34 -24.06
C ARG A 360 -5.18 -9.13 -22.57
N LEU A 361 -4.47 -8.22 -21.93
CA LEU A 361 -4.70 -7.83 -20.54
C LEU A 361 -5.70 -6.67 -20.44
N CYS A 362 -5.78 -5.81 -21.47
CA CYS A 362 -6.72 -4.72 -21.61
C CYS A 362 -7.29 -4.65 -23.05
N ASP A 363 -8.32 -3.83 -23.25
CA ASP A 363 -8.96 -3.59 -24.55
C ASP A 363 -8.30 -2.45 -25.35
N GLU A 364 -8.71 -2.30 -26.62
CA GLU A 364 -8.20 -1.28 -27.53
C GLU A 364 -8.53 0.15 -27.05
N ASP A 365 -9.69 0.34 -26.42
CA ASP A 365 -10.09 1.61 -25.82
C ASP A 365 -9.06 2.10 -24.79
N THR A 366 -8.41 1.17 -24.07
CA THR A 366 -7.33 1.51 -23.12
C THR A 366 -6.15 2.21 -23.80
N VAL A 367 -5.76 1.74 -24.99
CA VAL A 367 -4.66 2.32 -25.77
C VAL A 367 -5.03 3.72 -26.23
N ALA A 368 -6.27 3.89 -26.72
CA ALA A 368 -6.79 5.19 -27.17
C ALA A 368 -6.91 6.21 -26.01
N GLU A 369 -7.50 5.81 -24.88
CA GLU A 369 -7.64 6.66 -23.68
C GLU A 369 -6.27 7.10 -23.14
N THR A 370 -5.33 6.16 -23.05
CA THR A 370 -3.98 6.44 -22.55
C THR A 370 -3.21 7.36 -23.49
N GLY A 371 -3.28 7.12 -24.79
CA GLY A 371 -2.68 8.00 -25.79
C GLY A 371 -3.29 9.40 -25.82
N ALA A 372 -4.60 9.53 -25.60
CA ALA A 372 -5.27 10.83 -25.52
C ALA A 372 -4.78 11.66 -24.31
N GLU A 373 -4.57 11.03 -23.15
CA GLU A 373 -4.03 11.72 -21.96
C GLU A 373 -2.56 12.14 -22.13
N LEU A 374 -1.76 11.37 -22.86
CA LEU A 374 -0.36 11.71 -23.11
C LEU A 374 -0.16 12.85 -24.11
N ASN A 375 -1.12 13.05 -25.02
CA ASN A 375 -1.04 14.04 -26.10
C ASN A 375 -1.83 15.33 -25.82
N GLY A 376 -2.61 15.37 -24.74
CA GLY A 376 -3.41 16.53 -24.31
C GLY A 376 -2.70 17.34 -23.24
#